data_AF-A0A7R9YIW0-F1
#
_entry.id   AF-A0A7R9YIW0-F1
#
_cell.length_a   1.000
_cell.length_b   1.000
_cell.length_c   1.000
_cell.angle_alpha   90.00
_cell.angle_beta   90.00
_cell.angle_gamma   90.00
#
_symmetry.space_group_name_H-M   'P 1'
#
loop_
_entity.id
_entity.type
_entity.pdbx_description
1 polymer ?
#
loop_
_entity_poly.entity_id
_entity_poly.type
_entity_poly.pdbx_seq_one_letter_code
_entity_poly.pdbx_strand_id
1 'polypeptide(L)'
;RKGAAGGSASAATSRAGGDGGDDEAPRVLIGDIDGAIRSLQQSAPVRALRRLPAPQQLLLVSAQLEASRTGRGEVPARAVLSRCGALCRQHAEPPFSEQCLRTALVSLVGWRFFVPLAPAAGSAAAMSCSSELDDTLRL
;
A
#
# COMPACT_ATOMS: atom_id res chain seq x y z
N ARG A 1 1.30 -48.71 -19.44
CA ARG A 1 2.65 -48.26 -19.01
C ARG A 1 2.47 -47.76 -17.58
N LYS A 2 2.85 -48.53 -16.54
CA LYS A 2 4.15 -48.46 -15.83
C LYS A 2 4.54 -46.98 -15.56
N GLY A 3 4.67 -46.48 -14.32
CA GLY A 3 4.95 -47.18 -13.07
C GLY A 3 4.54 -46.43 -11.80
N ALA A 4 4.53 -47.20 -10.72
CA ALA A 4 4.54 -46.79 -9.32
C ALA A 4 5.98 -46.62 -8.83
N ALA A 5 6.14 -45.82 -7.78
CA ALA A 5 7.22 -45.72 -6.77
C ALA A 5 7.38 -44.23 -6.41
N GLY A 6 7.58 -43.76 -5.18
CA GLY A 6 7.78 -44.31 -3.84
C GLY A 6 7.75 -43.06 -2.92
N GLY A 7 7.23 -43.11 -1.70
CA GLY A 7 7.85 -43.86 -0.61
C GLY A 7 9.14 -43.16 -0.16
N SER A 8 9.03 -42.13 0.69
CA SER A 8 10.11 -41.73 1.62
C SER A 8 9.51 -40.99 2.81
N ALA A 9 9.11 -41.80 3.79
CA ALA A 9 9.05 -41.39 5.18
C ALA A 9 10.49 -41.23 5.67
N SER A 10 10.85 -40.04 6.16
CA SER A 10 12.09 -39.85 6.91
C SER A 10 11.77 -39.71 8.38
N ALA A 11 12.33 -40.65 9.13
CA ALA A 11 12.09 -40.93 10.53
C ALA A 11 12.46 -39.74 11.44
N ALA A 12 11.60 -39.49 12.42
CA ALA A 12 11.96 -38.78 13.64
C ALA A 12 13.00 -39.62 14.41
N THR A 13 14.22 -39.12 14.53
CA THR A 13 15.21 -39.67 15.46
C THR A 13 15.28 -38.73 16.67
N SER A 14 14.56 -39.10 17.72
CA SER A 14 14.73 -38.49 19.03
C SER A 14 16.08 -38.91 19.58
N ARG A 15 17.02 -37.97 19.71
CA ARG A 15 18.16 -38.11 20.62
C ARG A 15 18.00 -37.11 21.75
N ALA A 16 17.64 -37.63 22.91
CA ALA A 16 17.78 -36.96 24.19
C ALA A 16 19.23 -37.10 24.67
N GLY A 17 19.80 -36.00 25.19
CA GLY A 17 21.09 -36.00 25.89
C GLY A 17 22.02 -34.89 25.39
N GLY A 18 21.98 -33.74 26.04
CA GLY A 18 22.83 -32.59 25.78
C GLY A 18 22.53 -31.47 26.77
N ASP A 19 23.01 -31.65 27.99
CA ASP A 19 23.20 -30.60 29.00
C ASP A 19 24.35 -29.70 28.53
N GLY A 20 24.14 -28.39 28.50
CA GLY A 20 25.09 -27.42 27.96
C GLY A 20 24.38 -26.20 27.41
N GLY A 21 24.19 -25.19 28.26
CA GLY A 21 23.69 -23.89 27.86
C GLY A 21 24.67 -23.22 26.91
N ASP A 22 24.27 -23.11 25.65
CA ASP A 22 24.74 -22.09 24.74
C ASP A 22 23.50 -21.36 24.23
N ASP A 23 23.58 -20.04 24.33
CA ASP A 23 22.62 -19.04 23.91
C ASP A 23 22.48 -19.09 22.37
N GLU A 24 21.93 -20.19 21.83
CA GLU A 24 21.79 -20.36 20.39
C GLU A 24 20.63 -19.48 19.92
N ALA A 25 20.98 -18.23 19.59
CA ALA A 25 20.07 -17.28 18.99
C ALA A 25 19.35 -17.94 17.79
N PRO A 26 18.01 -17.85 17.70
CA PRO A 26 17.25 -18.48 16.64
C PRO A 26 17.81 -18.05 15.28
N ARG A 27 18.30 -19.02 14.50
CA ARG A 27 18.83 -18.78 13.15
C ARG A 27 17.67 -18.75 12.15
N VAL A 28 17.54 -17.65 11.42
CA VAL A 28 16.56 -17.51 10.33
C VAL A 28 17.24 -17.86 9.01
N LEU A 29 16.68 -18.80 8.24
CA LEU A 29 17.21 -19.14 6.93
C LEU A 29 16.80 -18.07 5.91
N ILE A 30 17.71 -17.71 4.99
CA ILE A 30 17.44 -16.76 3.90
C ILE A 30 16.22 -17.21 3.07
N GLY A 31 16.05 -18.52 2.88
CA GLY A 31 14.89 -19.07 2.17
C GLY A 31 13.53 -18.78 2.86
N ASP A 32 13.51 -18.68 4.19
CA ASP A 32 12.31 -18.31 4.94
C ASP A 32 11.97 -16.83 4.77
N ILE A 33 13.01 -15.99 4.70
CA ILE A 33 12.88 -14.56 4.41
C ILE A 33 12.32 -14.36 2.99
N ASP A 34 12.89 -15.03 1.99
CA ASP A 34 12.42 -14.96 0.60
C ASP A 34 11.01 -15.54 0.42
N GLY A 35 10.69 -16.59 1.17
CA GLY A 35 9.34 -17.15 1.26
C GLY A 35 8.33 -16.14 1.82
N ALA A 36 8.67 -15.49 2.93
CA ALA A 36 7.84 -14.46 3.57
C ALA A 36 7.64 -13.24 2.67
N ILE A 37 8.70 -12.73 2.02
CA ILE A 37 8.62 -11.61 1.08
C ILE A 37 7.69 -11.95 -0.08
N ARG A 38 7.82 -13.13 -0.69
CA ARG A 38 6.93 -13.56 -1.78
C ARG A 38 5.48 -13.66 -1.31
N SER A 39 5.24 -14.20 -0.12
CA SER A 39 3.90 -14.27 0.46
C SER A 39 3.28 -12.87 0.65
N LEU A 40 4.06 -11.92 1.18
CA LEU A 40 3.64 -10.52 1.33
C LEU A 40 3.35 -9.85 -0.02
N GLN A 41 4.17 -10.09 -1.04
CA GLN A 41 3.95 -9.59 -2.39
C GLN A 41 2.71 -10.19 -3.06
N GLN A 42 2.33 -11.40 -2.68
CA GLN A 42 1.11 -12.08 -3.15
C GLN A 42 -0.12 -11.72 -2.31
N SER A 43 0.03 -10.93 -1.26
CA SER A 43 -1.10 -10.48 -0.44
C SER A 43 -2.16 -9.75 -1.30
N ALA A 44 -3.42 -9.89 -0.90
CA ALA A 44 -4.53 -9.27 -1.62
C ALA A 44 -4.38 -7.74 -1.78
N PRO A 45 -3.93 -6.97 -0.76
CA PRO A 45 -3.73 -5.53 -0.90
C PRO A 45 -2.64 -5.17 -1.92
N VAL A 46 -1.51 -5.88 -1.93
CA VAL A 46 -0.42 -5.63 -2.89
C VAL A 46 -0.86 -5.96 -4.31
N ARG A 47 -1.61 -7.05 -4.51
CA ARG A 47 -2.18 -7.38 -5.82
C ARG A 47 -3.22 -6.36 -6.27
N ALA A 48 -4.03 -5.82 -5.37
CA ALA A 48 -4.98 -4.75 -5.68
C ALA A 48 -4.24 -3.47 -6.12
N LEU A 49 -3.20 -3.07 -5.39
CA LEU A 49 -2.36 -1.92 -5.72
C LEU A 49 -1.74 -2.04 -7.11
N ARG A 50 -1.19 -3.21 -7.46
CA ARG A 50 -0.57 -3.47 -8.77
C ARG A 50 -1.54 -3.39 -9.94
N ARG A 51 -2.84 -3.54 -9.71
CA ARG A 51 -3.89 -3.49 -10.74
C ARG A 51 -4.51 -2.10 -10.92
N LEU A 52 -4.13 -1.14 -10.07
CA LEU A 52 -4.60 0.24 -10.19
C LEU A 52 -4.09 0.87 -11.49
N PRO A 53 -4.92 1.62 -12.22
CA PRO A 53 -4.47 2.60 -13.21
C PRO A 53 -3.30 3.47 -12.73
N ALA A 54 -2.39 3.81 -13.65
CA ALA A 54 -1.22 4.65 -13.36
C ALA A 54 -1.53 5.96 -12.62
N PRO A 55 -2.60 6.73 -12.97
CA PRO A 55 -2.96 7.94 -12.23
C PRO A 55 -3.23 7.67 -10.75
N GLN A 56 -3.88 6.55 -10.44
CA GLN A 56 -4.24 6.17 -9.07
C GLN A 56 -3.01 5.71 -8.28
N GLN A 57 -2.12 4.93 -8.90
CA GLN A 57 -0.84 4.55 -8.28
C GLN A 57 0.00 5.79 -7.97
N LEU A 58 0.07 6.73 -8.91
CA LEU A 58 0.85 7.96 -8.73
C LEU A 58 0.27 8.85 -7.63
N LEU A 59 -1.07 8.94 -7.52
CA LEU A 59 -1.73 9.64 -6.42
C LEU A 59 -1.43 9.00 -5.06
N LEU A 60 -1.39 7.67 -4.97
CA LEU A 60 -1.04 6.98 -3.72
C LEU A 60 0.41 7.24 -3.31
N VAL A 61 1.35 7.18 -4.25
CA VAL A 61 2.75 7.54 -4.01
C VAL A 61 2.86 9.01 -3.58
N SER A 62 2.12 9.91 -4.22
CA SER A 62 2.10 11.33 -3.89
C SER A 62 1.58 11.58 -2.48
N ALA A 63 0.50 10.90 -2.09
CA ALA A 63 -0.07 11.00 -0.75
C ALA A 63 0.91 10.47 0.31
N GLN A 64 1.55 9.32 0.05
CA GLN A 64 2.55 8.76 0.96
C GLN A 64 3.74 9.71 1.14
N LEU A 65 4.25 10.30 0.06
CA LEU A 65 5.37 11.25 0.14
C LEU A 65 4.99 12.50 0.94
N GLU A 66 3.78 13.03 0.77
CA GLU A 66 3.33 14.18 1.56
C GLU A 66 3.08 13.85 3.02
N ALA A 67 2.53 12.67 3.32
CA ALA A 67 2.39 12.19 4.69
C ALA A 67 3.76 12.06 5.37
N SER A 68 4.73 11.41 4.69
CA SER A 68 6.10 11.29 5.18
C SER A 68 6.79 12.65 5.37
N ARG A 69 6.55 13.62 4.47
CA ARG A 69 7.16 14.96 4.56
C ARG A 69 6.60 15.77 5.74
N THR A 70 5.30 15.66 6.00
CA THR A 70 4.62 16.44 7.05
C THR A 70 4.63 15.76 8.41
N GLY A 71 4.91 14.44 8.45
CA GLY A 71 4.78 13.62 9.65
C GLY A 71 3.33 13.44 10.12
N ARG A 72 2.35 13.80 9.28
CA ARG A 72 0.93 13.74 9.62
C ARG A 72 0.29 12.50 9.02
N GLY A 73 -0.63 11.89 9.78
CA GLY A 73 -1.51 10.83 9.27
C GLY A 73 -2.60 11.33 8.32
N GLU A 74 -2.71 12.65 8.14
CA GLU A 74 -3.73 13.31 7.36
C GLU A 74 -3.09 14.25 6.33
N VAL A 75 -3.50 14.13 5.06
CA VAL A 75 -2.95 14.92 3.96
C VAL A 75 -4.09 15.58 3.17
N PRO A 76 -4.07 16.91 2.97
CA PRO A 76 -5.06 17.58 2.14
C PRO A 76 -5.01 17.08 0.69
N ALA A 77 -6.16 16.78 0.09
CA ALA A 77 -6.25 16.30 -1.31
C ALA A 77 -5.53 17.23 -2.31
N ARG A 78 -5.62 18.55 -2.10
CA ARG A 78 -4.91 19.55 -2.91
C ARG A 78 -3.38 19.39 -2.85
N ALA A 79 -2.84 19.05 -1.69
CA ALA A 79 -1.40 18.81 -1.53
C ALA A 79 -0.97 17.55 -2.30
N VAL A 80 -1.79 16.50 -2.26
CA VAL A 80 -1.58 15.26 -3.04
C VAL A 80 -1.56 15.54 -4.54
N LEU A 81 -2.54 16.29 -5.05
CA LEU A 81 -2.63 16.65 -6.47
C LEU A 81 -1.43 17.49 -6.92
N SER A 82 -1.04 18.49 -6.12
CA SER A 82 0.15 19.31 -6.39
C SER A 82 1.43 18.48 -6.42
N ARG A 83 1.58 17.53 -5.49
CA ARG A 83 2.73 16.63 -5.43
C ARG A 83 2.77 15.68 -6.63
N CYS A 84 1.62 15.15 -7.05
CA CYS A 84 1.48 14.33 -8.24
C CYS A 84 1.97 15.07 -9.50
N GLY A 85 1.51 16.32 -9.70
CA GLY A 85 1.99 17.16 -10.80
C GLY A 85 3.50 17.45 -10.74
N ALA A 86 4.06 17.61 -9.53
CA ALA A 86 5.51 17.77 -9.35
C ALA A 86 6.29 16.51 -9.75
N LEU A 87 5.80 15.31 -9.39
CA LEU A 87 6.42 14.04 -9.76
C LEU A 87 6.40 13.82 -11.28
N CYS A 88 5.26 14.08 -11.95
CA CYS A 88 5.20 13.98 -13.41
C CYS A 88 6.29 14.84 -14.07
N ARG A 89 6.43 16.09 -13.63
CA ARG A 89 7.47 17.00 -14.14
C ARG A 89 8.89 16.52 -13.82
N GLN A 90 9.13 16.01 -12.61
CA GLN A 90 10.45 15.54 -12.19
C GLN A 90 10.93 14.33 -13.01
N HIS A 91 10.01 13.46 -13.42
CA HIS A 91 10.32 12.24 -14.15
C HIS A 91 10.11 12.35 -15.67
N ALA A 92 9.85 13.56 -16.18
CA ALA A 92 9.52 13.81 -17.59
C ALA A 92 8.35 12.96 -18.12
N GLU A 93 7.42 12.57 -17.23
CA GLU A 93 6.19 11.88 -17.59
C GLU A 93 5.14 12.90 -18.05
N PRO A 94 4.32 12.59 -19.06
CA PRO A 94 3.24 13.47 -19.49
C PRO A 94 2.28 13.70 -18.31
N PRO A 95 1.96 14.97 -17.99
CA PRO A 95 1.04 15.24 -16.89
C PRO A 95 -0.35 14.71 -17.24
N PHE A 96 -0.97 14.02 -16.30
CA PHE A 96 -2.38 13.68 -16.40
C PHE A 96 -3.23 14.95 -16.35
N SER A 97 -4.35 14.96 -17.09
CA SER A 97 -5.30 16.06 -16.98
C SER A 97 -5.84 16.17 -15.55
N GLU A 98 -6.19 17.38 -15.13
CA GLU A 98 -6.74 17.60 -13.79
C GLU A 98 -8.00 16.76 -13.55
N GLN A 99 -8.88 16.66 -14.55
CA GLN A 99 -10.09 15.83 -14.48
C GLN A 99 -9.77 14.33 -14.30
N CYS A 100 -8.71 13.83 -14.95
CA CYS A 100 -8.25 12.46 -14.77
C CYS A 100 -7.80 12.21 -13.33
N LEU A 101 -7.01 13.13 -12.76
CA LEU A 101 -6.53 13.02 -11.38
C LEU A 101 -7.67 13.13 -10.36
N ARG A 102 -8.65 14.01 -10.59
CA ARG A 102 -9.86 14.13 -9.75
C ARG A 102 -10.67 12.83 -9.75
N THR A 103 -10.94 12.28 -10.94
CA THR A 103 -11.67 11.01 -11.10
C THR A 103 -10.93 9.84 -10.44
N ALA A 104 -9.61 9.81 -10.57
CA ALA A 104 -8.76 8.82 -9.92
C ALA A 104 -8.82 8.94 -8.38
N LEU A 105 -8.83 10.15 -7.84
CA LEU A 105 -8.94 10.40 -6.40
C LEU A 105 -10.28 9.94 -5.84
N VAL A 106 -11.39 10.19 -6.53
CA VAL A 106 -12.73 9.67 -6.16
C VAL A 106 -12.74 8.15 -6.17
N SER A 107 -12.13 7.54 -7.19
CA SER A 107 -12.06 6.08 -7.29
C SER A 107 -11.27 5.46 -6.13
N LEU A 108 -10.16 6.11 -5.71
CA LEU A 108 -9.36 5.68 -4.56
C LEU A 108 -10.13 5.78 -3.23
N VAL A 109 -11.02 6.77 -3.08
CA VAL A 109 -11.95 6.86 -1.95
C VAL A 109 -12.97 5.71 -2.00
N GLY A 110 -13.55 5.45 -3.17
CA GLY A 110 -14.51 4.34 -3.36
C GLY A 110 -13.90 2.97 -3.04
N TRP A 111 -12.61 2.78 -3.29
CA TRP A 111 -11.87 1.56 -2.97
C TRP A 111 -11.25 1.56 -1.57
N ARG A 112 -11.54 2.60 -0.76
CA ARG A 112 -11.07 2.77 0.63
C ARG A 112 -9.54 2.85 0.79
N PHE A 113 -8.82 3.21 -0.26
CA PHE A 113 -7.40 3.56 -0.16
C PHE A 113 -7.22 4.93 0.49
N PHE A 114 -8.18 5.83 0.28
CA PHE A 114 -8.30 7.07 1.04
C PHE A 114 -9.57 7.02 1.88
N VAL A 115 -9.43 7.38 3.16
CA VAL A 115 -10.56 7.55 4.08
C VAL A 115 -10.79 9.05 4.22
N PRO A 116 -11.91 9.59 3.71
CA PRO A 116 -12.22 11.00 3.92
C PRO A 116 -12.47 11.20 5.41
N LEU A 117 -11.75 12.15 5.99
CA LEU A 117 -11.99 12.56 7.37
C LEU A 117 -13.20 13.47 7.38
N ALA A 118 -14.16 13.16 8.23
CA ALA A 118 -15.28 14.07 8.47
C ALA A 118 -14.71 15.42 8.94
N PRO A 119 -15.27 16.55 8.46
CA PRO A 119 -14.85 17.84 8.99
C PRO A 119 -15.08 17.84 10.51
N ALA A 120 -14.07 18.29 11.27
CA ALA A 120 -14.15 18.31 12.72
C ALA A 120 -15.44 19.03 13.17
N ALA A 121 -16.30 18.29 13.89
CA ALA A 121 -17.55 18.80 14.44
C ALA A 121 -17.25 19.96 15.39
N GLY A 122 -17.34 21.19 14.88
CA GLY A 122 -16.96 22.41 15.61
C GLY A 122 -16.24 23.46 14.77
N SER A 123 -15.77 23.14 13.57
CA SER A 123 -15.28 24.15 12.64
C SER A 123 -16.44 24.68 11.80
N ALA A 124 -16.62 26.01 11.72
CA ALA A 124 -17.55 26.65 10.78
C ALA A 124 -17.30 26.26 9.30
N ALA A 125 -16.16 25.62 9.00
CA ALA A 125 -15.86 24.99 7.71
C ALA A 125 -16.67 23.70 7.43
N ALA A 126 -17.30 23.09 8.43
CA ALA A 126 -18.03 21.83 8.29
C ALA A 126 -19.32 21.95 7.47
N MET A 127 -19.89 23.15 7.32
CA MET A 127 -21.00 23.38 6.37
C MET A 127 -20.53 23.68 4.93
N SER A 128 -19.22 23.84 4.70
CA SER A 128 -18.65 24.13 3.39
C SER A 128 -17.90 22.95 2.77
N CYS A 129 -17.50 21.92 3.54
CA CYS A 129 -16.74 20.79 3.00
C CYS A 129 -17.58 19.81 2.16
N SER A 130 -18.90 19.76 2.35
CA SER A 130 -19.77 19.08 1.38
C SER A 130 -19.84 19.86 0.07
N SER A 131 -19.79 21.20 0.11
CA SER A 131 -19.75 22.03 -1.09
C SER A 131 -18.39 21.97 -1.78
N GLU A 132 -17.25 22.01 -1.09
CA GLU A 132 -15.96 22.00 -1.80
C GLU A 132 -15.66 20.67 -2.48
N LEU A 133 -16.08 19.53 -1.93
CA LEU A 133 -15.99 18.24 -2.63
C LEU A 133 -17.03 18.17 -3.76
N ASP A 134 -18.27 18.65 -3.58
CA ASP A 134 -19.25 18.74 -4.68
C ASP A 134 -18.81 19.73 -5.78
N ASP A 135 -18.24 20.89 -5.44
CA ASP A 135 -17.74 21.94 -6.37
C ASP A 135 -16.45 21.50 -7.05
N THR A 136 -15.62 20.71 -6.37
CA THR A 136 -14.47 20.03 -6.98
C THR A 136 -14.92 18.88 -7.91
N LEU A 137 -16.16 18.40 -7.77
CA LEU A 137 -16.73 17.30 -8.58
C LEU A 137 -17.80 17.75 -9.61
N ARG A 138 -18.24 19.02 -9.58
CA ARG A 138 -19.29 19.58 -10.46
C ARG A 138 -18.80 20.61 -11.49
N LEU A 139 -17.52 20.99 -11.47
CA LEU A 139 -16.89 21.82 -12.52
C LEU A 139 -16.27 20.96 -13.63
#